data_AF-A0A9E4YHS4-F1
#
_entry.id   AF-A0A9E4YHS4-F1
#
_cell.length_a   1.000
_cell.length_b   1.000
_cell.length_c   1.000
_cell.angle_alpha   90.00
_cell.angle_beta   90.00
_cell.angle_gamma   90.00
#
_symmetry.space_group_name_H-M   'P 1'
#
loop_
_entity.id
_entity.type
_entity.pdbx_description
1 polymer ?
#
loop_
_entity_poly.entity_id
_entity_poly.type
_entity_poly.pdbx_seq_one_letter_code
_entity_poly.pdbx_strand_id
1 'polypeptide(L)' 'AVWLASDAASDINGQVFYVSGGLVGLMSHPAPGRTITKPGEERWTVEELAAVFPASLGMDLPNPAPARPE' A
#
# COMPACT_ATOMS: atom_id res chain seq x y z
N ALA A 1 -23.55 -9.65 7.89
CA ALA A 1 -23.05 -8.48 8.65
C ALA A 1 -24.23 -7.59 9.05
N VAL A 2 -24.84 -7.84 10.22
CA VAL A 2 -26.04 -7.09 10.67
C VAL A 2 -25.67 -5.98 11.66
N TRP A 3 -24.67 -6.19 12.53
CA TRP A 3 -24.27 -5.21 13.55
C TRP A 3 -23.75 -3.88 12.98
N LEU A 4 -22.92 -3.90 11.93
CA LEU A 4 -22.40 -2.68 11.28
C LEU A 4 -23.49 -1.80 10.65
N ALA A 5 -24.69 -2.35 10.40
CA ALA A 5 -25.83 -1.61 9.88
C ALA A 5 -26.79 -1.11 10.98
N SER A 6 -26.44 -1.28 12.25
CA SER A 6 -27.25 -0.88 13.40
C SER A 6 -26.77 0.44 14.01
N ASP A 7 -27.64 1.09 14.80
CA ASP A 7 -27.31 2.32 15.53
C ASP A 7 -26.12 2.16 16.49
N ALA A 8 -25.88 0.92 16.95
CA ALA A 8 -24.76 0.60 17.84
C ALA A 8 -23.39 0.75 17.18
N ALA A 9 -23.32 0.85 15.85
CA ALA A 9 -22.08 1.07 15.10
C ALA A 9 -22.00 2.48 14.49
N SER A 10 -22.81 3.43 14.99
CA SER A 10 -22.94 4.79 14.42
C SER A 10 -21.66 5.63 14.47
N ASP A 11 -20.69 5.27 15.32
CA ASP A 11 -19.40 5.93 15.44
C ASP A 11 -18.27 5.23 14.66
N ILE A 12 -18.56 4.12 13.97
CA ILE A 12 -17.58 3.36 13.19
C ILE A 12 -17.57 3.81 11.73
N ASN A 13 -16.46 4.37 11.26
CA ASN A 13 -16.31 4.82 9.86
C ASN A 13 -14.88 4.62 9.32
N GLY A 14 -14.76 4.48 7.99
CA GLY A 14 -13.46 4.41 7.28
C GLY A 14 -12.64 3.15 7.56
N GLN A 15 -13.28 2.09 8.06
CA GLN A 15 -12.63 0.83 8.44
C GLN A 15 -12.93 -0.27 7.43
N VAL A 16 -11.99 -1.19 7.25
CA VAL A 16 -12.16 -2.43 6.48
C VAL A 16 -12.06 -3.61 7.43
N PHE A 17 -13.05 -4.50 7.39
CA PHE A 17 -13.08 -5.71 8.23
C PHE A 17 -12.93 -6.96 7.37
N TYR A 18 -12.01 -7.84 7.76
CA TYR A 18 -11.94 -9.21 7.25
C TYR A 18 -12.87 -10.11 8.08
N VAL A 19 -13.71 -10.89 7.42
CA VAL A 19 -14.65 -11.80 8.09
C VAL A 19 -14.57 -13.18 7.45
N SER A 20 -14.32 -14.20 8.28
CA SER A 20 -14.33 -15.60 7.86
C SER A 20 -14.80 -16.49 9.00
N GLY A 21 -15.95 -17.15 8.83
CA GLY A 21 -16.58 -17.94 9.88
C GLY A 21 -16.84 -17.08 11.13
N GLY A 22 -16.25 -17.47 12.27
CA GLY A 22 -16.31 -16.71 13.53
C GLY A 22 -15.20 -15.68 13.73
N LEU A 23 -14.28 -15.53 12.78
CA LEU A 23 -13.18 -14.56 12.87
C LEU A 23 -13.64 -13.22 12.30
N VAL A 24 -13.41 -12.16 13.07
CA VAL A 24 -13.57 -10.77 12.66
C VAL A 24 -12.27 -10.03 12.93
N GLY A 25 -11.61 -9.56 11.86
CA GLY A 25 -10.35 -8.82 11.94
C GLY A 25 -10.52 -7.40 11.43
N LEU A 26 -9.99 -6.41 12.15
CA LEU A 26 -9.86 -5.05 11.67
C LEU A 26 -8.58 -4.93 10.83
N MET A 27 -8.73 -4.51 9.57
CA MET A 27 -7.59 -4.30 8.69
C MET A 27 -6.88 -2.99 9.07
N SER A 28 -5.56 -3.04 9.20
CA SER A 28 -4.74 -1.83 9.33
C SER A 28 -4.78 -1.01 8.05
N HIS A 29 -4.79 0.32 8.16
CA HIS A 29 -4.58 1.20 7.01
C HIS A 29 -3.20 0.97 6.39
N PRO A 30 -3.08 1.05 5.05
CA PRO A 30 -1.78 0.97 4.41
C PRO A 30 -0.92 2.15 4.86
N ALA A 31 0.32 1.86 5.27
CA ALA A 31 1.35 2.85 5.54
C ALA A 31 2.46 2.73 4.48
N PRO A 32 3.17 3.82 4.13
CA PRO A 32 4.30 3.75 3.23
C PRO A 32 5.37 2.78 3.77
N GLY A 33 5.70 1.73 3.00
CA GLY A 33 6.74 0.77 3.40
C GLY A 33 8.15 1.34 3.30
N ARG A 34 8.44 2.08 2.21
CA ARG A 34 9.69 2.81 1.98
C ARG A 34 9.37 4.15 1.31
N THR A 35 10.24 5.14 1.47
CA THR A 35 10.06 6.47 0.89
C THR A 35 11.40 7.03 0.46
N ILE A 36 11.43 7.67 -0.71
CA ILE A 36 12.55 8.46 -1.20
C ILE A 36 12.12 9.91 -1.34
N THR A 37 13.03 10.84 -1.07
CA THR A 37 12.79 12.29 -1.18
C THR A 37 13.80 12.90 -2.14
N LYS A 38 13.33 13.83 -2.98
CA LYS A 38 14.24 14.63 -3.81
C LYS A 38 14.82 15.74 -2.92
N PRO A 39 16.15 15.92 -2.86
CA PRO A 39 16.71 17.08 -2.20
C PRO A 39 16.39 18.36 -2.98
N GLY A 40 16.06 19.45 -2.28
CA GLY A 40 15.70 20.73 -2.90
C GLY A 40 14.21 20.85 -3.25
N GLU A 41 13.86 21.89 -4.02
CA GLU A 41 12.47 22.23 -4.38
C GLU A 41 12.04 21.69 -5.76
N GLU A 42 12.97 21.07 -6.48
CA GLU A 42 12.72 20.56 -7.83
C GLU A 42 11.88 19.28 -7.81
N ARG A 43 11.19 19.02 -8.92
CA ARG A 43 10.46 17.77 -9.14
C ARG A 43 11.41 16.68 -9.64
N TRP A 44 11.08 15.43 -9.33
CA TRP A 44 11.76 14.27 -9.92
C TRP A 44 11.65 14.27 -11.44
N THR A 45 12.76 13.99 -12.13
CA THR A 45 12.73 13.57 -13.53
C THR A 45 12.59 12.05 -13.63
N VAL A 46 12.23 11.56 -14.82
CA VAL A 46 12.12 10.11 -15.07
C VAL A 46 13.48 9.45 -14.96
N GLU A 47 14.52 10.09 -15.47
CA GLU A 47 15.90 9.59 -15.49
C GLU A 47 16.48 9.48 -14.06
N GLU A 48 16.22 10.48 -13.21
CA GLU A 48 16.62 10.47 -11.80
C GLU A 48 15.95 9.33 -11.03
N LEU A 49 14.63 9.17 -11.19
CA LEU A 49 13.90 8.08 -10.56
C LEU A 49 14.40 6.73 -11.06
N ALA A 50 14.62 6.56 -12.36
CA ALA A 50 15.14 5.32 -12.92
C ALA A 50 16.53 4.97 -12.37
N ALA A 51 17.37 5.96 -12.07
CA ALA A 51 18.68 5.76 -11.48
C ALA A 51 18.61 5.37 -10.00
N VAL A 52 17.72 5.99 -9.21
CA VAL A 52 17.64 5.78 -7.75
C VAL A 52 16.75 4.59 -7.38
N PHE A 53 15.71 4.30 -8.17
CA PHE A 53 14.70 3.29 -7.85
C PHE A 53 15.28 1.90 -7.57
N PRO A 54 16.19 1.33 -8.40
CA PRO A 54 16.71 -0.02 -8.17
C PRO A 54 17.41 -0.20 -6.83
N ALA A 55 18.12 0.85 -6.36
CA ALA A 55 18.86 0.84 -5.09
C ALA A 55 18.03 1.30 -3.88
N SER A 56 16.76 1.70 -4.08
CA SER A 56 15.90 2.24 -3.02
C SER A 56 14.57 1.49 -2.91
N LEU A 57 13.54 1.96 -3.60
CA LEU A 57 12.18 1.39 -3.56
C LEU A 57 12.12 0.02 -4.22
N GLY A 58 12.96 -0.22 -5.23
CA GLY A 58 13.05 -1.48 -5.97
C GLY A 58 13.83 -2.58 -5.24
N MET A 59 14.48 -2.26 -4.11
CA MET A 59 15.19 -3.27 -3.31
C MET A 59 14.21 -4.35 -2.83
N ASP A 60 14.53 -5.60 -3.13
CA ASP A 60 13.73 -6.78 -2.80
C ASP A 60 12.30 -6.76 -3.40
N LEU A 61 12.10 -6.02 -4.51
CA LEU A 61 10.84 -6.00 -5.24
C LEU A 61 10.98 -6.81 -6.54
N PRO A 62 10.89 -8.16 -6.50
CA PRO A 62 11.00 -8.98 -7.69
C PRO A 62 9.85 -8.67 -8.64
N ASN A 63 10.13 -8.57 -9.95
CA ASN A 63 9.08 -8.49 -10.94
C ASN A 63 8.29 -9.81 -10.96
N PRO A 64 7.00 -9.84 -10.57
CA PRO A 64 6.22 -11.08 -10.50
C PRO A 64 5.93 -11.67 -11.89
N ALA A 65 6.09 -10.90 -12.96
CA ALA A 65 5.88 -11.32 -14.35
C ALA A 65 6.99 -10.77 -15.26
N PRO A 66 8.18 -11.41 -15.30
CA PRO A 66 9.25 -11.00 -16.21
C PRO A 66 8.82 -11.19 -17.67
N ALA A 67 9.35 -10.33 -18.55
CA ALA A 67 9.13 -10.48 -19.99
C ALA A 67 9.65 -11.86 -20.45
N ARG A 68 8.91 -12.49 -21.36
CA ARG A 68 9.34 -13.75 -21.98
C ARG A 68 10.52 -13.46 -22.92
N PRO A 69 11.61 -14.26 -22.90
CA PRO A 69 12.63 -14.20 -23.94
C PRO A 69 11.98 -14.40 -25.32
N GLU A 70 12.45 -13.67 -26.33
CA GLU A 70 12.06 -13.88 -27.73
C GLU A 70 12.46 -15.26 -28.24
#